data_AF-A0A9X0BJ11-F1
#
_entry.id   AF-A0A9X0BJ11-F1
#
_cell.length_a   1.000
_cell.length_b   1.000
_cell.length_c   1.000
_cell.angle_alpha   90.00
_cell.angle_beta   90.00
_cell.angle_gamma   90.00
#
_symmetry.space_group_name_H-M   'P 1'
#
loop_
_entity.id
_entity.type
_entity.pdbx_description
1 polymer ?
#
loop_
_entity_poly.entity_id
_entity_poly.type
_entity_poly.pdbx_seq_one_letter_code
_entity_poly.pdbx_strand_id
1 'polypeptide(L)'
;MWFFGQAMSQPPCYPTWAFGGSPTTADIYDSAHQTPAAPQCEYPNVGCHCRNPGVGIGNRGPAFPVYYTYQRCSDTEVRVAYNLFYEKDGATFGAIQTGHNYDWERVIVIHSRDSSNMWSPSRALLSAHSGYHNLAWADIQNTLTTDEINAGDAKTPNGVRNNDHPKVYVSWSKHANFDTRNTGWNDPASQSLEDAFRSQDWWYFVDPQYYIRADLSTDAGKALAAANWGDATSNPPSVHAGLCSAS
;
A
#
# COMPACT_ATOMS: atom_id res chain seq x y z
N MET A 1 -3.56 -8.53 -2.04
CA MET A 1 -4.42 -7.88 -3.07
C MET A 1 -4.76 -6.49 -2.57
N TRP A 2 -4.67 -5.46 -3.40
CA TRP A 2 -4.93 -4.08 -3.01
C TRP A 2 -6.29 -3.61 -3.50
N PHE A 3 -7.07 -2.97 -2.63
CA PHE A 3 -8.39 -2.42 -2.92
C PHE A 3 -8.42 -0.91 -2.65
N PHE A 4 -9.08 -0.20 -3.54
CA PHE A 4 -9.17 1.26 -3.52
C PHE A 4 -10.63 1.67 -3.70
N GLY A 5 -10.96 2.83 -3.14
CA GLY A 5 -12.32 3.37 -3.16
C GLY A 5 -12.36 4.85 -3.47
N GLN A 6 -13.49 5.30 -4.00
CA GLN A 6 -13.82 6.72 -4.07
C GLN A 6 -14.89 7.06 -3.03
N ALA A 7 -14.84 8.28 -2.52
CA ALA A 7 -15.95 8.86 -1.75
C ALA A 7 -16.26 10.27 -2.27
N MET A 8 -17.50 10.72 -2.05
CA MET A 8 -17.95 12.06 -2.46
C MET A 8 -17.72 12.38 -3.95
N SER A 9 -17.76 11.35 -4.82
CA SER A 9 -17.47 11.47 -6.26
C SER A 9 -16.04 11.94 -6.58
N GLN A 10 -15.10 11.75 -5.68
CA GLN A 10 -13.70 12.13 -5.83
C GLN A 10 -12.82 10.87 -5.73
N PRO A 11 -11.97 10.57 -6.73
CA PRO A 11 -11.08 9.41 -6.68
C PRO A 11 -9.96 9.61 -5.63
N PRO A 12 -9.31 8.51 -5.19
CA PRO A 12 -8.12 8.60 -4.36
C PRO A 12 -6.91 9.05 -5.19
N CYS A 13 -5.84 9.42 -4.50
CA CYS A 13 -4.51 9.30 -5.09
C CYS A 13 -4.15 7.82 -5.22
N TYR A 14 -3.63 7.41 -6.36
CA TYR A 14 -3.43 6.00 -6.71
C TYR A 14 -1.94 5.68 -6.82
N PRO A 15 -1.49 4.45 -6.46
CA PRO A 15 -0.08 4.15 -6.45
C PRO A 15 0.59 4.36 -7.82
N THR A 16 1.83 4.82 -7.82
CA THR A 16 2.59 5.10 -9.04
C THR A 16 4.07 4.70 -8.90
N TRP A 17 4.82 4.84 -9.97
CA TRP A 17 6.27 4.62 -9.98
C TRP A 17 6.99 5.76 -9.27
N ALA A 18 8.01 5.43 -8.49
CA ALA A 18 8.83 6.40 -7.78
C ALA A 18 9.87 7.08 -8.68
N PHE A 19 10.23 6.46 -9.81
CA PHE A 19 11.34 6.88 -10.67
C PHE A 19 11.02 6.79 -12.18
N GLY A 20 10.01 7.54 -12.64
CA GLY A 20 9.74 7.76 -14.06
C GLY A 20 9.28 6.52 -14.86
N GLY A 21 9.11 5.37 -14.23
CA GLY A 21 8.59 4.15 -14.84
C GLY A 21 7.11 4.21 -15.19
N SER A 22 6.65 3.20 -15.93
CA SER A 22 5.24 3.04 -16.32
C SER A 22 4.94 1.55 -16.56
N PRO A 23 3.68 1.15 -16.86
CA PRO A 23 3.39 -0.22 -17.24
C PRO A 23 4.21 -0.74 -18.44
N THR A 24 4.71 0.17 -19.27
CA THR A 24 5.42 -0.12 -20.53
C THR A 24 6.89 0.31 -20.54
N THR A 25 7.39 0.96 -19.47
CA THR A 25 8.77 1.44 -19.37
C THR A 25 9.34 1.13 -17.99
N ALA A 26 10.60 0.69 -17.94
CA ALA A 26 11.29 0.45 -16.68
C ALA A 26 11.53 1.76 -15.91
N ASP A 27 11.68 1.67 -14.59
CA ASP A 27 12.16 2.76 -13.75
C ASP A 27 13.59 3.15 -14.13
N ILE A 28 13.92 4.44 -13.99
CA ILE A 28 15.28 4.98 -14.12
C ILE A 28 15.68 5.56 -12.77
N TYR A 29 16.52 4.83 -12.03
CA TYR A 29 16.82 5.11 -10.62
C TYR A 29 17.85 6.24 -10.44
N ASP A 30 17.46 7.47 -10.79
CA ASP A 30 18.23 8.68 -10.53
C ASP A 30 17.34 9.87 -10.14
N SER A 31 17.94 10.95 -9.65
CA SER A 31 17.21 12.13 -9.17
C SER A 31 16.48 12.92 -10.26
N ALA A 32 16.91 12.83 -11.51
CA ALA A 32 16.24 13.50 -12.63
C ALA A 32 14.92 12.82 -13.00
N HIS A 33 14.78 11.54 -12.64
CA HIS A 33 13.59 10.74 -12.90
C HIS A 33 12.73 10.50 -11.66
N GLN A 34 13.09 11.05 -10.49
CA GLN A 34 12.21 11.01 -9.31
C GLN A 34 10.85 11.61 -9.67
N THR A 35 9.78 10.85 -9.41
CA THR A 35 8.41 11.32 -9.64
C THR A 35 8.16 12.57 -8.79
N PRO A 36 7.70 13.69 -9.37
CA PRO A 36 7.43 14.91 -8.61
C PRO A 36 6.33 14.73 -7.56
N ALA A 37 6.40 15.50 -6.47
CA ALA A 37 5.31 15.58 -5.51
C ALA A 37 4.09 16.24 -6.16
N ALA A 38 2.90 15.75 -5.81
CA ALA A 38 1.64 16.37 -6.20
C ALA A 38 1.16 17.35 -5.12
N PRO A 39 0.69 18.57 -5.49
CA PRO A 39 0.13 19.49 -4.52
C PRO A 39 -1.19 18.97 -3.92
N GLN A 40 -1.45 19.32 -2.67
CA GLN A 40 -2.72 19.04 -1.99
C GLN A 40 -3.82 19.99 -2.52
N CYS A 41 -5.06 19.51 -2.55
CA CYS A 41 -6.24 20.34 -2.81
C CYS A 41 -7.14 20.36 -1.58
N GLU A 42 -8.12 21.28 -1.62
CA GLU A 42 -9.17 21.32 -0.61
C GLU A 42 -10.01 20.04 -0.64
N TYR A 43 -10.26 19.51 0.54
CA TYR A 43 -11.15 18.38 0.75
C TYR A 43 -12.56 18.70 0.18
N PRO A 44 -13.21 17.77 -0.54
CA PRO A 44 -12.89 16.34 -0.70
C PRO A 44 -12.03 15.97 -1.91
N ASN A 45 -11.39 16.91 -2.62
CA ASN A 45 -10.66 16.63 -3.86
C ASN A 45 -9.27 16.01 -3.62
N VAL A 46 -9.22 14.84 -2.96
CA VAL A 46 -7.99 14.19 -2.51
C VAL A 46 -7.14 13.64 -3.66
N GLY A 47 -7.76 13.15 -4.75
CA GLY A 47 -7.08 12.62 -5.93
C GLY A 47 -6.58 13.67 -6.93
N CYS A 48 -6.65 14.97 -6.60
CA CYS A 48 -6.20 16.02 -7.53
C CYS A 48 -4.70 15.97 -7.81
N HIS A 49 -4.28 16.37 -9.01
CA HIS A 49 -2.86 16.53 -9.40
C HIS A 49 -1.95 15.31 -9.24
N CYS A 50 -2.49 14.14 -8.90
CA CYS A 50 -1.75 12.89 -8.87
C CYS A 50 -2.47 11.84 -9.71
N ARG A 51 -1.80 10.71 -9.89
CA ARG A 51 -2.38 9.55 -10.57
C ARG A 51 -3.66 9.11 -9.87
N ASN A 52 -4.70 8.87 -10.66
CA ASN A 52 -5.95 8.23 -10.20
C ASN A 52 -6.14 6.88 -10.95
N PRO A 53 -7.13 6.05 -10.57
CA PRO A 53 -7.37 4.78 -11.25
C PRO A 53 -7.68 4.92 -12.75
N GLY A 54 -8.22 6.05 -13.22
CA GLY A 54 -8.45 6.32 -14.65
C GLY A 54 -9.44 5.40 -15.37
N VAL A 55 -10.06 4.46 -14.65
CA VAL A 55 -11.03 3.48 -15.17
C VAL A 55 -12.30 3.51 -14.34
N GLY A 56 -13.43 3.13 -14.93
CA GLY A 56 -14.72 3.15 -14.25
C GLY A 56 -14.73 2.27 -12.99
N ILE A 57 -15.51 2.66 -11.99
CA ILE A 57 -15.78 1.81 -10.81
C ILE A 57 -16.29 0.46 -11.29
N GLY A 58 -15.88 -0.57 -10.57
CA GLY A 58 -16.33 -1.91 -10.88
C GLY A 58 -15.31 -2.70 -11.68
N ASN A 59 -14.17 -2.11 -12.06
CA ASN A 59 -13.13 -2.72 -12.88
C ASN A 59 -11.83 -2.92 -12.09
N ARG A 60 -10.98 -3.84 -12.57
CA ARG A 60 -9.59 -3.96 -12.14
C ARG A 60 -8.90 -2.60 -12.32
N GLY A 61 -8.19 -2.14 -11.30
CA GLY A 61 -7.40 -0.91 -11.37
C GLY A 61 -6.20 -1.06 -12.32
N PRO A 62 -5.60 0.05 -12.76
CA PRO A 62 -4.44 0.01 -13.62
C PRO A 62 -3.21 -0.47 -12.84
N ALA A 63 -2.21 -0.97 -13.58
CA ALA A 63 -0.99 -1.51 -13.00
C ALA A 63 -0.17 -0.47 -12.22
N PHE A 64 0.50 -0.90 -11.16
CA PHE A 64 1.43 -0.09 -10.37
C PHE A 64 2.51 -0.98 -9.75
N PRO A 65 3.69 -0.42 -9.40
CA PRO A 65 4.75 -1.18 -8.77
C PRO A 65 4.48 -1.42 -7.28
N VAL A 66 4.95 -2.56 -6.79
CA VAL A 66 5.14 -2.82 -5.36
C VAL A 66 6.62 -2.92 -5.10
N TYR A 67 7.13 -2.00 -4.29
CA TYR A 67 8.52 -2.03 -3.86
C TYR A 67 8.63 -2.92 -2.64
N TYR A 68 9.35 -4.03 -2.74
CA TYR A 68 9.44 -4.99 -1.65
C TYR A 68 10.86 -5.14 -1.10
N THR A 69 10.95 -5.42 0.18
CA THR A 69 12.18 -5.85 0.85
C THR A 69 11.88 -7.06 1.71
N TYR A 70 12.91 -7.85 2.04
CA TYR A 70 12.73 -8.99 2.93
C TYR A 70 13.95 -9.21 3.80
N GLN A 71 13.75 -9.77 4.99
CA GLN A 71 14.81 -10.12 5.90
C GLN A 71 14.43 -11.35 6.72
N ARG A 72 15.41 -12.22 6.95
CA ARG A 72 15.30 -13.27 7.95
C ARG A 72 15.60 -12.66 9.33
N CYS A 73 14.60 -12.66 10.20
CA CYS A 73 14.68 -12.02 11.52
C CYS A 73 15.06 -13.00 12.63
N SER A 74 14.82 -14.30 12.41
CA SER A 74 15.29 -15.37 13.28
C SER A 74 15.41 -16.67 12.49
N ASP A 75 15.75 -17.77 13.16
CA ASP A 75 15.80 -19.06 12.49
C ASP A 75 14.44 -19.56 11.98
N THR A 76 13.36 -19.05 12.56
CA THR A 76 11.97 -19.45 12.29
C THR A 76 11.11 -18.28 11.82
N GLU A 77 11.70 -17.13 11.46
CA GLU A 77 10.96 -15.94 11.04
C GLU A 77 11.61 -15.24 9.84
N VAL A 78 10.81 -15.01 8.80
CA VAL A 78 11.14 -14.17 7.65
C VAL A 78 10.05 -13.13 7.49
N ARG A 79 10.44 -11.89 7.27
CA ARG A 79 9.50 -10.80 7.03
C ARG A 79 9.68 -10.27 5.62
N VAL A 80 8.57 -9.95 4.97
CA VAL A 80 8.54 -9.31 3.65
C VAL A 80 7.69 -8.04 3.77
N ALA A 81 8.29 -6.89 3.49
CA ALA A 81 7.59 -5.62 3.40
C ALA A 81 7.19 -5.36 1.94
N TYR A 82 5.94 -4.99 1.71
CA TYR A 82 5.40 -4.60 0.41
C TYR A 82 4.94 -3.15 0.49
N ASN A 83 5.68 -2.25 -0.16
CA ASN A 83 5.45 -0.82 -0.11
C ASN A 83 4.76 -0.30 -1.38
N LEU A 84 3.84 0.64 -1.19
CA LEU A 84 3.21 1.45 -2.23
C LEU A 84 3.71 2.89 -2.14
N PHE A 85 3.86 3.52 -3.30
CA PHE A 85 4.26 4.92 -3.42
C PHE A 85 3.11 5.78 -3.96
N TYR A 86 2.90 6.94 -3.35
CA TYR A 86 1.97 7.97 -3.82
C TYR A 86 2.68 9.32 -3.93
N GLU A 87 2.23 10.16 -4.86
CA GLU A 87 2.82 11.48 -5.11
C GLU A 87 2.53 12.48 -3.97
N LYS A 88 1.56 12.17 -3.10
CA LYS A 88 1.16 12.95 -1.93
C LYS A 88 0.34 12.09 -0.98
N ASP A 89 0.16 12.61 0.23
CA ASP A 89 -0.81 12.14 1.22
C ASP A 89 -1.85 13.24 1.50
N GLY A 90 -3.13 12.89 1.59
CA GLY A 90 -4.18 13.77 2.12
C GLY A 90 -4.58 14.97 1.27
N ALA A 91 -5.25 15.90 1.96
CA ALA A 91 -5.81 17.13 1.44
C ALA A 91 -5.64 18.28 2.44
N THR A 92 -6.04 19.48 2.04
CA THR A 92 -6.18 20.62 2.95
C THR A 92 -7.64 20.73 3.43
N PHE A 93 -7.83 21.20 4.65
CA PHE A 93 -9.15 21.47 5.22
C PHE A 93 -9.17 22.85 5.87
N GLY A 94 -9.75 23.84 5.17
CA GLY A 94 -9.65 25.24 5.57
C GLY A 94 -8.19 25.67 5.75
N ALA A 95 -7.85 26.20 6.93
CA ALA A 95 -6.47 26.58 7.27
C ALA A 95 -5.60 25.41 7.78
N ILE A 96 -6.15 24.20 7.92
CA ILE A 96 -5.43 23.03 8.44
C ILE A 96 -4.87 22.22 7.27
N GLN A 97 -3.54 22.15 7.19
CA GLN A 97 -2.86 21.19 6.32
C GLN A 97 -2.87 19.83 6.99
N THR A 98 -3.75 18.93 6.51
CA THR A 98 -3.74 17.55 6.99
C THR A 98 -2.78 16.69 6.18
N GLY A 99 -2.54 17.01 4.90
CA GLY A 99 -1.68 16.27 3.97
C GLY A 99 -0.24 16.75 3.86
N HIS A 100 0.59 15.97 3.16
CA HIS A 100 1.99 16.27 2.85
C HIS A 100 2.40 15.74 1.48
N ASN A 101 3.58 16.18 1.02
CA ASN A 101 4.18 15.70 -0.22
C ASN A 101 4.69 14.28 -0.05
N TYR A 102 4.51 13.47 -1.10
CA TYR A 102 4.80 12.05 -1.13
C TYR A 102 4.10 11.22 -0.06
N ASP A 103 3.97 9.93 -0.31
CA ASP A 103 3.55 8.98 0.70
C ASP A 103 4.12 7.58 0.42
N TRP A 104 4.41 6.87 1.49
CA TRP A 104 4.91 5.50 1.44
C TRP A 104 4.15 4.64 2.46
N GLU A 105 3.23 3.83 1.97
CA GLU A 105 2.46 2.91 2.80
C GLU A 105 2.92 1.48 2.57
N ARG A 106 2.70 0.60 3.55
CA ARG A 106 3.25 -0.75 3.49
C ARG A 106 2.42 -1.79 4.23
N VAL A 107 2.54 -3.01 3.74
CA VAL A 107 2.14 -4.21 4.47
C VAL A 107 3.37 -5.08 4.70
N ILE A 108 3.60 -5.50 5.95
CA ILE A 108 4.63 -6.49 6.28
C ILE A 108 3.94 -7.83 6.51
N VAL A 109 4.30 -8.83 5.72
CA VAL A 109 3.89 -10.22 5.96
C VAL A 109 5.01 -10.93 6.71
N ILE A 110 4.67 -11.42 7.89
CA ILE A 110 5.56 -12.24 8.71
C ILE A 110 5.27 -13.70 8.37
N HIS A 111 6.30 -14.41 7.93
CA HIS A 111 6.27 -15.84 7.73
C HIS A 111 6.96 -16.52 8.90
N SER A 112 6.31 -17.54 9.46
CA SER A 112 6.88 -18.34 10.53
C SER A 112 7.05 -19.79 10.10
N ARG A 113 8.12 -20.42 10.59
CA ARG A 113 8.36 -21.85 10.39
C ARG A 113 7.78 -22.65 11.54
N ASP A 114 6.98 -23.65 11.25
CA ASP A 114 6.41 -24.57 12.25
C ASP A 114 7.40 -25.69 12.65
N SER A 115 6.98 -26.55 13.58
CA SER A 115 7.78 -27.70 14.05
C SER A 115 8.02 -28.76 12.98
N SER A 116 7.25 -28.75 11.91
CA SER A 116 7.39 -29.64 10.75
C SER A 116 8.31 -29.06 9.68
N ASN A 117 8.96 -27.92 9.97
CA ASN A 117 9.80 -27.15 9.05
C ASN A 117 9.05 -26.50 7.88
N MET A 118 7.74 -26.35 7.97
CA MET A 118 6.92 -25.70 6.95
C MET A 118 6.81 -24.20 7.24
N TRP A 119 6.93 -23.38 6.18
CA TRP A 119 6.76 -21.93 6.25
C TRP A 119 5.36 -21.54 5.83
N SER A 120 4.73 -20.67 6.60
CA SER A 120 3.44 -20.06 6.24
C SER A 120 3.36 -18.62 6.76
N PRO A 121 2.54 -17.76 6.14
CA PRO A 121 2.19 -16.48 6.71
C PRO A 121 1.56 -16.68 8.09
N SER A 122 2.10 -16.00 9.10
CA SER A 122 1.61 -16.07 10.47
C SER A 122 0.97 -14.77 10.92
N ARG A 123 1.42 -13.63 10.37
CA ARG A 123 0.90 -12.29 10.70
C ARG A 123 0.98 -11.34 9.51
N ALA A 124 0.16 -10.30 9.55
CA ALA A 124 0.27 -9.13 8.70
C ALA A 124 0.31 -7.86 9.57
N LEU A 125 1.27 -6.97 9.29
CA LEU A 125 1.33 -5.62 9.83
C LEU A 125 0.89 -4.66 8.73
N LEU A 126 -0.29 -4.05 8.87
CA LEU A 126 -0.83 -3.07 7.90
C LEU A 126 -0.49 -1.67 8.41
N SER A 127 0.18 -0.83 7.62
CA SER A 127 0.52 0.52 8.07
C SER A 127 -0.71 1.38 8.27
N ALA A 128 -0.77 2.06 9.41
CA ALA A 128 -1.80 3.04 9.72
C ALA A 128 -1.14 4.18 10.49
N HIS A 129 -1.05 5.34 9.84
CA HIS A 129 -0.40 6.52 10.40
C HIS A 129 1.03 6.20 10.89
N SER A 130 1.34 6.43 12.17
CA SER A 130 2.67 6.19 12.75
C SER A 130 2.93 4.75 13.18
N GLY A 131 2.00 3.82 12.97
CA GLY A 131 2.08 2.45 13.51
C GLY A 131 1.58 1.37 12.55
N TYR A 132 1.15 0.25 13.13
CA TYR A 132 0.58 -0.86 12.38
C TYR A 132 -0.67 -1.42 13.06
N HIS A 133 -1.60 -1.90 12.26
CA HIS A 133 -2.53 -2.95 12.69
C HIS A 133 -1.80 -4.28 12.62
N ASN A 134 -1.61 -4.91 13.77
CA ASN A 134 -0.88 -6.15 13.89
C ASN A 134 -1.84 -7.34 14.00
N LEU A 135 -2.14 -7.97 12.87
CA LEU A 135 -3.13 -9.03 12.76
C LEU A 135 -2.46 -10.40 12.70
N ALA A 136 -2.95 -11.36 13.48
CA ALA A 136 -2.66 -12.76 13.19
C ALA A 136 -3.29 -13.13 11.85
N TRP A 137 -2.64 -13.98 11.07
CA TRP A 137 -3.10 -14.30 9.72
C TRP A 137 -4.54 -14.84 9.68
N ALA A 138 -4.89 -15.67 10.67
CA ALA A 138 -6.22 -16.24 10.81
C ALA A 138 -7.31 -15.21 11.21
N ASP A 139 -6.92 -14.05 11.74
CA ASP A 139 -7.83 -12.99 12.17
C ASP A 139 -8.15 -11.98 11.06
N ILE A 140 -7.36 -11.95 9.98
CA ILE A 140 -7.59 -11.10 8.80
C ILE A 140 -9.00 -11.40 8.26
N GLN A 141 -9.87 -10.38 8.24
CA GLN A 141 -11.29 -10.54 7.94
C GLN A 141 -11.53 -11.14 6.55
N ASN A 142 -10.70 -10.76 5.57
CA ASN A 142 -10.87 -11.13 4.18
C ASN A 142 -9.55 -11.60 3.57
N THR A 143 -9.53 -12.85 3.16
CA THR A 143 -8.44 -13.50 2.43
C THR A 143 -9.01 -14.22 1.21
N LEU A 144 -8.17 -14.42 0.19
CA LEU A 144 -8.50 -15.07 -1.07
C LEU A 144 -7.55 -16.22 -1.33
N THR A 145 -8.03 -17.28 -1.97
CA THR A 145 -7.16 -18.32 -2.53
C THR A 145 -6.48 -17.80 -3.80
N THR A 146 -5.38 -18.44 -4.17
CA THR A 146 -4.70 -18.14 -5.44
C THR A 146 -5.62 -18.38 -6.66
N ASP A 147 -6.50 -19.37 -6.60
CA ASP A 147 -7.46 -19.65 -7.67
C ASP A 147 -8.51 -18.54 -7.82
N GLU A 148 -9.01 -17.98 -6.71
CA GLU A 148 -9.93 -16.84 -6.72
C GLU A 148 -9.26 -15.59 -7.33
N ILE A 149 -7.98 -15.37 -7.02
CA ILE A 149 -7.19 -14.29 -7.64
C ILE A 149 -7.08 -14.51 -9.16
N ASN A 150 -6.75 -15.72 -9.58
CA ASN A 150 -6.57 -16.08 -11.00
C ASN A 150 -7.89 -16.01 -11.80
N ALA A 151 -9.04 -16.21 -11.15
CA ALA A 151 -10.36 -16.06 -11.77
C ALA A 151 -10.68 -14.60 -12.16
N GLY A 152 -9.95 -13.61 -11.62
CA GLY A 152 -10.01 -12.21 -12.05
C GLY A 152 -11.04 -11.32 -11.34
N ASP A 153 -12.01 -11.89 -10.64
CA ASP A 153 -12.93 -11.15 -9.75
C ASP A 153 -12.59 -11.38 -8.28
N ALA A 154 -11.76 -10.49 -7.72
CA ALA A 154 -11.32 -10.57 -6.34
C ALA A 154 -12.27 -9.89 -5.34
N LYS A 155 -13.40 -9.32 -5.79
CA LYS A 155 -14.34 -8.63 -4.90
C LYS A 155 -15.04 -9.59 -3.97
N THR A 156 -15.28 -10.80 -4.42
CA THR A 156 -15.90 -11.88 -3.65
C THR A 156 -14.94 -13.08 -3.59
N PRO A 157 -15.05 -13.93 -2.55
CA PRO A 157 -15.93 -13.82 -1.39
C PRO A 157 -15.42 -12.79 -0.36
N ASN A 158 -16.30 -12.35 0.54
CA ASN A 158 -15.94 -11.58 1.74
C ASN A 158 -16.21 -12.44 2.99
N GLY A 159 -15.49 -12.17 4.08
CA GLY A 159 -15.61 -12.90 5.34
C GLY A 159 -14.90 -14.27 5.37
N VAL A 160 -14.15 -14.61 4.32
CA VAL A 160 -13.32 -15.82 4.29
C VAL A 160 -11.93 -15.50 4.83
N ARG A 161 -11.43 -16.32 5.75
CA ARG A 161 -10.17 -16.09 6.48
C ARG A 161 -9.20 -17.23 6.21
N ASN A 162 -7.93 -16.97 6.52
CA ASN A 162 -6.85 -17.96 6.51
C ASN A 162 -6.57 -18.60 5.13
N ASN A 163 -6.87 -17.90 4.03
CA ASN A 163 -6.41 -18.26 2.69
C ASN A 163 -5.05 -17.61 2.37
N ASP A 164 -4.61 -17.75 1.11
CA ASP A 164 -3.28 -17.39 0.61
C ASP A 164 -2.99 -15.88 0.59
N HIS A 165 -4.00 -15.04 0.27
CA HIS A 165 -3.80 -13.63 -0.04
C HIS A 165 -4.74 -12.72 0.75
N PRO A 166 -4.25 -11.77 1.56
CA PRO A 166 -5.11 -10.82 2.25
C PRO A 166 -5.68 -9.79 1.28
N LYS A 167 -6.93 -9.39 1.52
CA LYS A 167 -7.49 -8.16 0.94
C LYS A 167 -7.04 -6.98 1.78
N VAL A 168 -6.30 -6.07 1.17
CA VAL A 168 -5.81 -4.84 1.81
C VAL A 168 -6.61 -3.67 1.25
N TYR A 169 -7.41 -3.05 2.10
CA TYR A 169 -8.22 -1.87 1.77
C TYR A 169 -7.42 -0.62 2.11
N VAL A 170 -7.12 0.18 1.09
CA VAL A 170 -6.40 1.44 1.22
C VAL A 170 -7.41 2.55 1.50
N SER A 171 -7.16 3.35 2.54
CA SER A 171 -8.01 4.50 2.84
C SER A 171 -7.94 5.56 1.74
N TRP A 172 -9.09 6.13 1.43
CA TRP A 172 -9.31 6.96 0.26
C TRP A 172 -8.51 8.27 0.29
N SER A 173 -8.36 8.89 1.46
CA SER A 173 -7.65 10.17 1.60
C SER A 173 -6.24 10.04 2.15
N LYS A 174 -5.96 9.07 3.02
CA LYS A 174 -4.74 9.02 3.85
C LYS A 174 -3.90 7.77 3.69
N HIS A 175 -4.24 6.94 2.71
CA HIS A 175 -3.60 5.70 2.30
C HIS A 175 -3.31 4.62 3.37
N ALA A 176 -3.66 4.84 4.64
CA ALA A 176 -3.63 3.81 5.68
C ALA A 176 -4.29 2.50 5.21
N ASN A 177 -3.72 1.37 5.61
CA ASN A 177 -4.06 0.03 5.13
C ASN A 177 -4.87 -0.73 6.18
N PHE A 178 -5.92 -1.40 5.74
CA PHE A 178 -6.85 -2.15 6.61
C PHE A 178 -7.19 -3.51 6.01
N ASP A 179 -7.60 -4.48 6.83
CA ASP A 179 -8.16 -5.77 6.36
C ASP A 179 -9.69 -5.74 6.18
N THR A 180 -10.32 -4.62 6.54
CA THR A 180 -11.76 -4.40 6.53
C THR A 180 -12.17 -3.27 5.60
N ARG A 181 -13.35 -3.41 5.01
CA ARG A 181 -14.03 -2.35 4.26
C ARG A 181 -14.76 -1.42 5.23
N ASN A 182 -14.71 -0.10 4.99
CA ASN A 182 -15.48 0.89 5.75
C ASN A 182 -16.00 2.00 4.83
N THR A 183 -17.31 2.08 4.66
CA THR A 183 -17.95 3.10 3.82
C THR A 183 -18.92 3.99 4.58
N GLY A 184 -18.80 4.02 5.91
CA GLY A 184 -19.68 4.78 6.80
C GLY A 184 -19.26 6.23 7.02
N TRP A 185 -17.96 6.52 6.90
CA TRP A 185 -17.40 7.82 7.28
C TRP A 185 -16.57 8.42 6.15
N ASN A 186 -16.86 9.67 5.80
CA ASN A 186 -16.21 10.43 4.73
C ASN A 186 -16.13 11.92 5.07
N ASP A 187 -16.00 12.24 6.36
CA ASP A 187 -15.66 13.58 6.82
C ASP A 187 -14.12 13.72 6.95
N PRO A 188 -13.57 14.95 6.95
CA PRO A 188 -12.13 15.17 7.05
C PRO A 188 -11.48 14.55 8.29
N ALA A 189 -12.16 14.55 9.45
CA ALA A 189 -11.56 14.11 10.71
C ALA A 189 -11.41 12.59 10.74
N SER A 190 -12.42 11.85 10.26
CA SER A 190 -12.36 10.38 10.18
C SER A 190 -11.24 9.86 9.27
N GLN A 191 -10.79 10.66 8.29
CA GLN A 191 -9.72 10.21 7.39
C GLN A 191 -8.35 10.09 8.07
N SER A 192 -8.15 10.77 9.21
CA SER A 192 -6.94 10.65 10.02
C SER A 192 -7.08 9.64 11.17
N LEU A 193 -8.12 8.81 11.14
CA LEU A 193 -8.47 7.86 12.19
C LEU A 193 -8.77 6.48 11.60
N GLU A 194 -8.99 5.51 12.50
CA GLU A 194 -9.37 4.12 12.18
C GLU A 194 -10.67 3.99 11.35
N ASP A 195 -11.50 5.03 11.37
CA ASP A 195 -12.77 5.09 10.67
C ASP A 195 -12.67 5.57 9.22
N ALA A 196 -11.46 5.80 8.69
CA ALA A 196 -11.24 6.31 7.34
C ALA A 196 -11.97 5.51 6.25
N PHE A 197 -12.50 6.23 5.24
CA PHE A 197 -13.23 5.62 4.15
C PHE A 197 -12.32 4.69 3.35
N ARG A 198 -12.79 3.48 3.05
CA ARG A 198 -12.11 2.50 2.22
C ARG A 198 -13.11 1.51 1.62
N SER A 199 -13.03 1.31 0.31
CA SER A 199 -13.98 0.49 -0.45
C SER A 199 -13.25 -0.47 -1.40
N GLN A 200 -14.02 -1.14 -2.26
CA GLN A 200 -13.54 -2.11 -3.25
C GLN A 200 -13.99 -1.71 -4.67
N ASP A 201 -14.03 -0.41 -4.92
CA ASP A 201 -14.44 0.14 -6.22
C ASP A 201 -13.48 -0.29 -7.33
N TRP A 202 -12.19 -0.36 -6.98
CA TRP A 202 -11.11 -0.92 -7.80
C TRP A 202 -10.29 -1.92 -6.99
N TRP A 203 -9.67 -2.87 -7.68
CA TRP A 203 -8.76 -3.86 -7.11
C TRP A 203 -7.61 -4.14 -8.06
N TYR A 204 -6.45 -4.47 -7.51
CA TYR A 204 -5.30 -4.86 -8.32
C TYR A 204 -4.47 -5.93 -7.60
N PHE A 205 -4.38 -7.11 -8.24
CA PHE A 205 -3.34 -8.07 -7.93
C PHE A 205 -2.13 -7.70 -8.76
N VAL A 206 -1.01 -7.52 -8.08
CA VAL A 206 0.21 -7.01 -8.70
C VAL A 206 0.82 -8.11 -9.52
N ASP A 207 0.99 -7.84 -10.80
CA ASP A 207 1.60 -8.79 -11.72
C ASP A 207 3.09 -8.97 -11.36
N PRO A 208 3.67 -10.18 -11.46
CA PRO A 208 5.04 -10.47 -11.03
C PRO A 208 6.11 -9.47 -11.52
N GLN A 209 5.95 -8.96 -12.74
CA GLN A 209 6.86 -7.99 -13.36
C GLN A 209 6.91 -6.62 -12.67
N TYR A 210 5.92 -6.30 -11.81
CA TYR A 210 5.82 -5.02 -11.11
C TYR A 210 6.27 -5.12 -9.65
N TYR A 211 6.79 -6.27 -9.20
CA TYR A 211 7.49 -6.37 -7.92
C TYR A 211 8.94 -5.92 -8.07
N ILE A 212 9.30 -4.84 -7.38
CA ILE A 212 10.63 -4.24 -7.43
C ILE A 212 11.32 -4.49 -6.09
N ARG A 213 12.40 -5.29 -6.10
CA ARG A 213 13.21 -5.47 -4.91
C ARG A 213 13.94 -4.15 -4.61
N ALA A 214 13.77 -3.61 -3.41
CA ALA A 214 14.11 -2.23 -3.06
C ALA A 214 14.93 -2.09 -1.77
N ASP A 215 15.69 -3.12 -1.39
CA ASP A 215 16.68 -3.00 -0.32
C ASP A 215 18.02 -2.44 -0.85
N LEU A 216 18.90 -2.02 0.05
CA LEU A 216 20.16 -1.32 -0.29
C LEU A 216 21.15 -2.15 -1.13
N SER A 217 20.92 -3.45 -1.34
CA SER A 217 21.71 -4.25 -2.28
C SER A 217 21.36 -3.98 -3.76
N THR A 218 20.23 -3.31 -4.02
CA THR A 218 19.71 -3.04 -5.36
C THR A 218 19.87 -1.56 -5.75
N ASP A 219 19.88 -1.27 -7.05
CA ASP A 219 19.94 0.12 -7.52
C ASP A 219 18.66 0.90 -7.17
N ALA A 220 17.51 0.23 -7.22
CA ALA A 220 16.24 0.78 -6.76
C ALA A 220 16.33 1.23 -5.29
N GLY A 221 16.80 0.35 -4.40
CA GLY A 221 16.92 0.67 -2.97
C GLY A 221 17.93 1.78 -2.70
N LYS A 222 19.06 1.83 -3.42
CA LYS A 222 20.03 2.93 -3.28
C LYS A 222 19.45 4.28 -3.71
N ALA A 223 18.73 4.33 -4.83
CA ALA A 223 18.09 5.56 -5.30
C ALA A 223 16.96 6.00 -4.36
N LEU A 224 16.12 5.06 -3.89
CA LEU A 224 15.09 5.32 -2.89
C LEU A 224 15.68 5.89 -1.59
N ALA A 225 16.84 5.39 -1.15
CA ALA A 225 17.50 5.89 0.06
C ALA A 225 18.11 7.30 -0.12
N ALA A 226 18.52 7.65 -1.35
CA ALA A 226 19.16 8.93 -1.65
C ALA A 226 18.16 10.06 -1.97
N ALA A 227 16.94 9.71 -2.39
CA ALA A 227 15.91 10.67 -2.76
C ALA A 227 15.32 11.42 -1.56
N ASN A 228 14.85 12.65 -1.81
CA ASN A 228 14.13 13.44 -0.82
C ASN A 228 12.63 13.15 -0.93
N TRP A 229 12.07 12.50 0.10
CA TRP A 229 10.65 12.15 0.19
C TRP A 229 9.84 13.12 1.04
N GLY A 230 10.36 14.31 1.33
CA GLY A 230 9.67 15.27 2.19
C GLY A 230 9.42 14.69 3.57
N ASP A 231 8.16 14.71 4.00
CA ASP A 231 7.74 14.19 5.32
C ASP A 231 7.48 12.67 5.31
N ALA A 232 7.49 12.01 4.14
CA ALA A 232 7.30 10.58 4.04
C ALA A 232 8.57 9.82 4.44
N THR A 233 8.53 9.13 5.59
CA THR A 233 9.71 8.50 6.22
C THR A 233 9.80 6.98 6.03
N SER A 234 8.75 6.37 5.48
CA SER A 234 8.53 4.92 5.38
C SER A 234 8.91 4.32 4.02
N ASN A 235 9.89 4.92 3.32
CA ASN A 235 10.43 4.36 2.09
C ASN A 235 11.05 2.95 2.31
N PRO A 236 11.20 2.12 1.26
CA PRO A 236 11.57 0.72 1.42
C PRO A 236 12.92 0.48 2.14
N PRO A 237 14.01 1.23 1.87
CA PRO A 237 15.25 1.12 2.66
C PRO A 237 15.08 1.45 4.15
N SER A 238 14.33 2.50 4.49
CA SER A 238 14.04 2.87 5.88
C SER A 238 13.28 1.76 6.61
N VAL A 239 12.26 1.21 5.95
CA VAL A 239 11.46 0.08 6.46
C VAL A 239 12.32 -1.17 6.63
N HIS A 240 13.20 -1.46 5.67
CA HIS A 240 14.11 -2.61 5.74
C HIS A 240 15.00 -2.57 6.99
N ALA A 241 15.55 -1.39 7.31
CA ALA A 241 16.41 -1.22 8.49
C ALA A 241 15.70 -1.55 9.82
N GLY A 242 14.38 -1.29 9.90
CA GLY A 242 13.54 -1.61 11.06
C GLY A 242 12.69 -2.87 10.91
N LEU A 243 12.90 -3.68 9.87
CA LEU A 243 11.94 -4.71 9.48
C LEU A 243 11.72 -5.77 10.58
N CYS A 244 12.80 -6.18 11.24
CA CYS A 244 12.75 -7.19 12.31
C CYS A 244 12.29 -6.66 13.67
N SER A 245 12.20 -5.33 13.84
CA SER A 245 11.69 -4.69 15.06
C SER A 245 10.27 -4.14 14.91
N ALA A 246 9.71 -4.12 13.70
CA ALA A 246 8.33 -3.70 13.46
C ALA A 246 7.32 -4.56 14.24
N SER A 247 6.30 -3.93 14.83
CA SER A 247 5.29 -4.60 15.66
C SER A 247 3.98 -3.85 15.65
#